data_AF-A0A0L0F3D2-F1
#
_entry.id   AF-A0A0L0F3D2-F1
#
_cell.length_a   1.000
_cell.length_b   1.000
_cell.length_c   1.000
_cell.angle_alpha   90.00
_cell.angle_beta   90.00
_cell.angle_gamma   90.00
#
_symmetry.space_group_name_H-M   'P 1'
#
loop_
_entity.id
_entity.type
_entity.pdbx_description
1 polymer ?
#
loop_
_entity_poly.entity_id
_entity_poly.type
_entity_poly.pdbx_seq_one_letter_code
_entity_poly.pdbx_strand_id
1 'polypeptide(L)'
;MLIESMAGKSGAAHGLCYDSTPFQFSEQNTAYDFMGDQLRKAGYNYHGSERMYSGISGVELDVDIFIGVVYYQRLRHMVSDKFQGM
;
A
#
# COMPACT_ATOMS: atom_id res chain seq x y z
N MET A 1 -5.35 -5.34 -3.89
CA MET A 1 -4.01 -4.79 -3.57
C MET A 1 -3.94 -3.27 -3.56
N LEU A 2 -4.28 -2.51 -4.63
CA LEU A 2 -4.10 -1.04 -4.58
C LEU A 2 -4.94 -0.36 -3.48
N ILE A 3 -6.23 -0.68 -3.40
CA ILE A 3 -7.11 -0.17 -2.32
C ILE A 3 -6.63 -0.63 -0.93
N GLU A 4 -6.20 -1.89 -0.82
CA GLU A 4 -5.63 -2.45 0.42
C GLU A 4 -4.39 -1.67 0.86
N SER A 5 -3.50 -1.31 -0.06
CA SER A 5 -2.31 -0.51 0.21
C SER A 5 -2.67 0.85 0.83
N MET A 6 -3.68 1.52 0.28
CA MET A 6 -4.20 2.78 0.81
C MET A 6 -4.86 2.59 2.18
N ALA A 7 -5.69 1.55 2.31
CA ALA A 7 -6.37 1.22 3.56
C ALA A 7 -5.37 0.88 4.67
N GLY A 8 -4.38 0.03 4.41
CA GLY A 8 -3.35 -0.33 5.37
C GLY A 8 -2.51 0.87 5.81
N LYS A 9 -2.14 1.75 4.87
CA LYS A 9 -1.41 2.99 5.17
C LYS A 9 -2.24 3.95 6.03
N SER A 10 -3.49 4.19 5.65
CA SER A 10 -4.41 5.02 6.43
C SER A 10 -4.69 4.42 7.81
N GLY A 11 -4.88 3.10 7.88
CA GLY A 11 -5.14 2.39 9.13
C GLY A 11 -3.94 2.47 10.07
N ALA A 12 -2.72 2.33 9.55
CA ALA A 12 -1.50 2.52 10.31
C ALA A 12 -1.35 3.98 10.82
N ALA A 13 -1.70 4.97 10.01
CA ALA A 13 -1.61 6.38 10.40
C ALA A 13 -2.61 6.78 11.50
N HIS A 14 -3.82 6.20 11.48
CA HIS A 14 -4.90 6.51 12.43
C HIS A 14 -5.02 5.51 13.58
N GLY A 15 -4.28 4.40 13.56
CA GLY A 15 -4.43 3.30 14.52
C GLY A 15 -5.75 2.53 14.37
N LEU A 16 -6.25 2.39 13.14
CA LEU A 16 -7.53 1.74 12.82
C LEU A 16 -7.30 0.44 12.03
N CYS A 17 -8.17 -0.54 12.26
CA CYS A 17 -8.30 -1.74 11.42
C CYS A 17 -9.54 -1.60 10.54
N TYR A 18 -9.37 -1.63 9.21
CA TYR A 18 -10.50 -1.56 8.29
C TYR A 18 -11.09 -2.94 8.00
N ASP A 19 -12.41 -2.99 7.92
CA ASP A 19 -13.14 -4.16 7.41
C ASP A 19 -13.02 -4.21 5.88
N SER A 20 -12.58 -5.36 5.37
CA SER A 20 -12.40 -5.63 3.94
C SER A 20 -13.40 -6.65 3.40
N THR A 21 -14.49 -6.91 4.13
CA THR A 21 -15.57 -7.79 3.68
C THR A 21 -16.12 -7.29 2.33
N PRO A 22 -16.27 -8.17 1.32
CA PRO A 22 -16.77 -7.78 0.01
C PRO A 22 -18.16 -7.11 0.05
N PHE A 23 -18.44 -6.27 -0.95
CA PHE A 23 -19.75 -5.61 -1.18
C PHE A 23 -20.20 -4.58 -0.13
N GLN A 24 -19.29 -4.02 0.67
CA GLN A 24 -19.59 -2.87 1.53
C GLN A 24 -19.56 -1.51 0.81
N PHE A 25 -18.85 -1.42 -0.32
CA PHE A 25 -18.72 -0.20 -1.12
C PHE A 25 -19.51 -0.31 -2.43
N SER A 26 -19.91 0.84 -2.96
CA SER A 26 -20.66 0.95 -4.22
C SER A 26 -19.99 1.96 -5.17
N GLU A 27 -20.53 2.12 -6.38
CA GLU A 27 -20.03 3.13 -7.32
C GLU A 27 -20.26 4.57 -6.83
N GLN A 28 -21.26 4.79 -5.98
CA GLN A 28 -21.55 6.11 -5.39
C GLN A 28 -20.73 6.38 -4.12
N ASN A 29 -20.24 5.34 -3.47
CA ASN A 29 -19.37 5.43 -2.29
C ASN A 29 -18.21 4.45 -2.46
N THR A 30 -17.19 4.88 -3.19
CA THR A 30 -16.07 4.01 -3.54
C THR A 30 -15.11 3.88 -2.37
N ALA A 31 -14.51 2.69 -2.21
CA ALA A 31 -13.46 2.49 -1.21
C ALA A 31 -12.24 3.40 -1.46
N TYR A 32 -11.98 3.73 -2.73
CA TYR A 32 -10.90 4.60 -3.12
C TYR A 32 -11.09 6.02 -2.56
N ASP A 33 -12.27 6.61 -2.75
CA ASP A 33 -12.53 7.97 -2.26
C ASP A 33 -12.54 8.03 -0.73
N PHE A 34 -13.16 7.02 -0.10
CA PHE A 34 -13.14 6.89 1.35
C PHE A 34 -11.71 6.84 1.90
N MET A 35 -10.85 5.95 1.37
CA MET A 35 -9.47 5.82 1.84
C MET A 35 -8.63 7.06 1.49
N GLY A 36 -8.85 7.66 0.32
CA GLY A 36 -8.17 8.90 -0.08
C GLY A 36 -8.45 10.05 0.88
N ASP A 37 -9.70 10.20 1.33
CA ASP A 37 -10.05 11.21 2.33
C ASP A 37 -9.40 10.94 3.69
N GLN A 38 -9.29 9.67 4.11
CA GLN A 38 -8.58 9.33 5.34
C GLN A 38 -7.08 9.59 5.25
N LEU A 39 -6.46 9.33 4.09
CA LEU A 39 -5.06 9.68 3.85
C LEU A 39 -4.84 11.18 3.88
N ARG A 40 -5.73 11.98 3.27
CA ARG A 40 -5.67 13.44 3.30
C ARG A 40 -5.76 13.96 4.74
N LYS A 41 -6.65 13.40 5.57
CA LYS A 41 -6.77 13.74 7.00
C LYS A 41 -5.50 13.42 7.81
N ALA A 42 -4.74 12.40 7.39
CA ALA A 42 -3.44 12.05 7.97
C ALA A 42 -2.27 12.87 7.41
N GLY A 43 -2.51 13.77 6.45
CA GLY A 43 -1.46 14.60 5.84
C GLY A 43 -0.75 13.96 4.64
N TYR A 44 -1.25 12.83 4.12
CA TYR A 44 -0.71 12.19 2.93
C TYR A 44 -1.44 12.64 1.65
N ASN A 45 -0.84 12.33 0.49
CA ASN A 45 -1.51 12.49 -0.80
C ASN A 45 -2.77 11.63 -0.86
N TYR A 46 -3.86 12.20 -1.39
CA TYR A 46 -5.15 11.53 -1.57
C TYR A 46 -5.05 10.22 -2.36
N HIS A 47 -4.17 10.17 -3.35
CA HIS A 47 -3.98 9.02 -4.24
C HIS A 47 -3.07 7.94 -3.64
N GLY A 48 -2.52 8.16 -2.44
CA GLY A 48 -1.59 7.24 -1.78
C GLY A 48 -0.12 7.37 -2.23
N SER A 49 0.17 8.17 -3.26
CA SER A 49 1.53 8.42 -3.73
C SER A 49 2.34 9.29 -2.77
N GLU A 50 3.64 9.06 -2.71
CA GLU A 50 4.57 9.86 -1.92
C GLU A 50 5.79 10.23 -2.75
N ARG A 51 6.31 11.42 -2.46
CA ARG A 51 7.61 11.83 -2.96
C ARG A 51 8.69 10.94 -2.36
N MET A 52 9.46 10.30 -3.23
CA MET A 52 10.57 9.43 -2.85
C MET A 52 11.88 9.88 -3.51
N TYR A 53 12.99 9.43 -2.94
CA TYR A 53 14.33 9.73 -3.39
C TYR A 53 15.04 8.44 -3.80
N SER A 54 15.85 8.50 -4.85
CA SER A 54 16.67 7.38 -5.31
C SER A 54 17.69 6.99 -4.24
N GLY A 55 17.69 5.72 -3.85
CA GLY A 55 18.69 5.18 -2.91
C GLY A 55 20.12 5.10 -3.48
N ILE A 56 20.28 5.27 -4.80
CA ILE A 56 21.59 5.24 -5.48
C ILE A 56 22.17 6.64 -5.59
N SER A 57 21.39 7.61 -6.08
CA SER A 57 21.86 8.97 -6.38
C SER A 57 21.49 9.99 -5.31
N GLY A 58 20.56 9.69 -4.40
CA GLY A 58 20.03 10.64 -3.42
C GLY A 58 19.11 11.72 -3.99
N VAL A 59 18.88 11.71 -5.31
CA VAL A 59 18.04 12.70 -6.01
C VAL A 59 16.56 12.29 -5.93
N GLU A 60 15.68 13.29 -5.86
CA GLU A 60 14.23 13.12 -5.96
C GLU A 60 13.85 12.38 -7.25
N LEU A 61 12.91 11.44 -7.16
CA LEU A 61 12.37 10.77 -8.35
C LEU A 61 11.43 11.72 -9.11
N ASP A 62 11.44 11.65 -10.44
CA ASP A 62 10.66 12.55 -11.31
C ASP A 62 9.13 12.46 -11.10
N VAL A 63 8.66 11.38 -10.49
CA VAL A 63 7.25 11.13 -10.20
C VAL A 63 7.07 10.63 -8.77
N ASP A 64 5.93 10.98 -8.18
CA ASP A 64 5.52 10.41 -6.89
C ASP A 64 5.26 8.91 -7.03
N ILE A 65 5.72 8.14 -6.04
CA ILE A 65 5.63 6.68 -6.04
C ILE A 65 4.42 6.26 -5.19
N PHE A 66 3.55 5.43 -5.77
CA PHE A 66 2.47 4.81 -5.03
C PHE A 66 3.03 3.82 -3.99
N ILE A 67 2.84 4.12 -2.71
CA ILE A 67 3.35 3.33 -1.59
C ILE A 67 2.31 3.22 -0.48
N GLY A 68 2.27 2.05 0.17
CA GLY A 68 1.39 1.80 1.31
C GLY A 68 1.68 0.45 1.96
N VAL A 69 0.75 -0.01 2.79
CA VAL A 69 0.92 -1.20 3.63
C VAL A 69 -0.01 -2.31 3.15
N VAL A 70 0.55 -3.47 2.81
CA VAL A 70 -0.18 -4.62 2.26
C VAL A 70 0.20 -5.86 3.06
N TYR A 71 -0.77 -6.73 3.33
CA TYR A 71 -0.48 -7.99 4.01
C TYR A 71 0.11 -9.01 3.03
N TYR A 72 1.39 -9.35 3.22
CA TYR A 72 2.09 -10.33 2.40
C TYR A 72 2.17 -11.70 3.05
N GLN A 73 2.10 -12.76 2.22
CA GLN A 73 2.29 -14.14 2.64
C GLN A 73 3.57 -14.72 2.04
N ARG A 74 4.44 -15.27 2.88
CA ARG A 74 5.63 -16.02 2.42
C ARG A 74 5.21 -17.44 2.05
N LEU A 75 5.52 -17.86 0.83
CA LEU A 75 5.26 -19.22 0.36
C LEU A 75 6.33 -20.20 0.88
N ARG A 76 5.94 -21.47 1.01
CA ARG A 76 6.81 -22.51 1.59
C ARG A 76 8.01 -22.90 0.72
N HIS A 77 7.89 -22.72 -0.59
CA HIS A 77 8.91 -23.19 -1.54
C HIS A 77 10.07 -22.21 -1.57
N MET A 78 11.25 -22.69 -1.19
CA MET A 78 12.47 -21.88 -1.17
C MET A 78 13.41 -22.25 -2.32
N VAL A 79 14.22 -21.29 -2.76
CA VAL A 79 15.24 -21.51 -3.79
C VAL A 79 16.27 -22.56 -3.32
N SER A 80 16.57 -22.58 -2.02
CA SER A 80 17.46 -23.55 -1.37
C SER A 80 17.08 -25.00 -1.64
N ASP A 81 15.78 -25.29 -1.73
CA ASP A 81 15.26 -26.67 -1.87
C ASP A 81 15.51 -27.25 -3.27
N LYS A 82 15.98 -26.42 -4.21
CA LYS A 82 16.20 -26.77 -5.62
C LYS A 82 17.68 -26.87 -5.98
N PHE A 83 18.58 -26.62 -5.02
CA PHE A 83 20.01 -26.64 -5.28
C PHE A 83 20.53 -28.09 -5.39
N GLN A 84 21.16 -28.41 -6.53
CA GLN A 84 21.70 -29.74 -6.87
C GLN A 84 23.14 -29.55 -7.39
N GLY A 85 24.10 -29.40 -6.48
CA GLY A 85 25.55 -29.26 -6.71
C GLY A 85 26.20 -28.83 -5.38
N MET A 86 27.45 -29.12 -5.03
CA MET A 86 28.56 -29.77 -5.72
C MET A 86 28.50 -31.30 -5.60
#